data_AF-A0A534NF73-F1
#
_entry.id   AF-A0A534NF73-F1
#
_cell.length_a   1.000
_cell.length_b   1.000
_cell.length_c   1.000
_cell.angle_alpha   90.00
_cell.angle_beta   90.00
_cell.angle_gamma   90.00
#
_symmetry.space_group_name_H-M   'P 1'
#
loop_
_entity.id
_entity.type
_entity.pdbx_description
1 polymer ?
#
loop_
_entity_poly.entity_id
_entity_poly.type
_entity_poly.pdbx_seq_one_letter_code
_entity_poly.pdbx_strand_id
1 'polypeptide(L)'
;MLMLKKTILAIAIAAAAAALFFTASDLIRADGSPGIALTGQVSSEKEGPMGGVVVGAKREGSTITINVFSDEQGRYNFPASKLGPGRYSLRIRAAGYDLDGPKAVDVASGKVTTGDIKLRPTKNLAGQLSDAEWLLSIPGTDEQKKFLLNCNSCHTIERIMKSTHNADEWVQVFQRMSLYAPGSTPLRPQMTVGGVQRDRTRGADVKAVAEWLATVNLHSSPTWEYLLKTLPRPKGRATRAIITEYDLPRKLAEPHDVVVDSDGMAWYSDFGEQFIGKVDPKTGKVTEYPIPVLKKGFPTGTLDLQLDKDENLWVSLMYQGGIAKFDKKTEKFQIFALPKEWQGNHTQQSMVSPSYSHVDGKVWTNNQDDHSILRLDLATGKFENLGPFEIPGANRTISAYGIPADHGNNIYLLEFGANNIGRI
;
A
#
# COMPACT_ATOMS: atom_id res chain seq x y z
N MET A 1 21.67 60.80 46.51
CA MET A 1 21.39 59.48 47.13
C MET A 1 20.34 58.64 46.40
N LEU A 2 19.44 59.22 45.59
CA LEU A 2 18.41 58.48 44.84
C LEU A 2 18.91 57.85 43.52
N MET A 3 19.86 58.48 42.83
CA MET A 3 20.44 57.95 41.58
C MET A 3 21.32 56.72 41.82
N LEU A 4 22.12 56.70 42.89
CA LEU A 4 23.01 55.58 43.21
C LEU A 4 22.22 54.28 43.50
N LYS A 5 21.02 54.39 44.09
CA LYS A 5 20.14 53.24 44.35
C LYS A 5 19.53 52.64 43.08
N LYS A 6 19.26 53.45 42.04
CA LYS A 6 18.73 52.95 40.75
C LYS A 6 19.80 52.21 39.95
N THR A 7 21.05 52.67 40.00
CA THR A 7 22.17 52.01 39.30
C THR A 7 22.54 50.68 39.95
N ILE A 8 22.52 50.59 41.28
CA ILE A 8 22.78 49.33 42.00
C ILE A 8 21.67 48.30 41.75
N LEU A 9 20.40 48.74 41.70
CA LEU A 9 19.28 47.84 41.39
C LEU A 9 19.33 47.34 39.94
N ALA A 10 19.73 48.19 38.98
CA ALA A 10 19.89 47.80 37.58
C ALA A 10 21.03 46.79 37.38
N ILE A 11 22.15 46.95 38.10
CA ILE A 11 23.28 46.01 38.06
C ILE A 11 22.92 44.68 38.73
N ALA A 12 22.15 44.71 39.84
CA ALA A 12 21.68 43.50 40.50
C ALA A 12 20.68 42.70 39.64
N ILE A 13 19.79 43.38 38.90
CA ILE A 13 18.86 42.74 37.97
C ILE A 13 19.60 42.18 36.74
N ALA A 14 20.61 42.88 36.22
CA ALA A 14 21.44 42.39 35.11
C ALA A 14 22.30 41.18 35.52
N ALA A 15 22.84 41.16 36.74
CA ALA A 15 23.59 40.01 37.27
C ALA A 15 22.69 38.80 37.58
N ALA A 16 21.47 39.02 38.06
CA ALA A 16 20.49 37.94 38.27
C ALA A 16 19.96 37.38 36.94
N ALA A 17 19.76 38.23 35.92
CA ALA A 17 19.42 37.79 34.56
C ALA A 17 20.58 37.00 33.92
N ALA A 18 21.83 37.47 34.07
CA ALA A 18 23.00 36.73 33.58
C ALA A 18 23.18 35.37 34.31
N ALA A 19 22.97 35.32 35.63
CA ALA A 19 23.03 34.06 36.38
C ALA A 19 21.91 33.07 35.96
N LEU A 20 20.70 33.57 35.65
CA LEU A 20 19.61 32.75 35.12
C LEU A 20 19.85 32.29 33.68
N PHE A 21 20.62 33.04 32.87
CA PHE A 21 21.05 32.62 31.54
C PHE A 21 22.19 31.58 31.57
N PHE A 22 23.02 31.56 32.62
CA PHE A 22 24.09 30.57 32.78
C PHE A 22 23.66 29.29 33.52
N THR A 23 22.54 29.31 34.27
CA THR A 23 21.99 28.09 34.92
C THR A 23 20.81 27.46 34.17
N ALA A 24 20.28 28.11 33.13
CA ALA A 24 19.25 27.53 32.25
C ALA A 24 19.84 26.91 30.96
N SER A 25 21.11 27.15 30.66
CA SER A 25 21.82 26.52 29.53
C SER A 25 22.10 25.02 29.73
N ASP A 26 21.92 24.48 30.95
CA ASP A 26 22.10 23.05 31.24
C ASP A 26 20.78 22.25 31.33
N LEU A 27 19.63 22.86 31.00
CA LEU A 27 18.31 22.17 31.01
C LEU A 27 17.63 22.08 29.64
N ILE A 28 18.28 22.54 28.58
CA ILE A 28 17.99 22.05 27.23
C ILE A 28 19.02 20.97 26.95
N ARG A 29 18.74 19.75 27.43
CA ARG A 29 19.25 18.56 26.75
C ARG A 29 18.75 18.68 25.32
N ALA A 30 19.62 19.15 24.43
CA ALA A 30 19.54 18.80 23.03
C ALA A 30 19.32 17.29 22.99
N ASP A 31 18.16 16.86 22.48
CA ASP A 31 17.97 15.46 22.12
C ASP A 31 19.19 15.08 21.28
N GLY A 32 20.02 14.22 21.88
CA GLY A 32 21.32 13.89 21.35
C GLY A 32 21.18 13.37 19.93
N SER A 33 22.25 13.53 19.15
CA SER A 33 22.46 12.78 17.91
C SER A 33 21.82 11.40 18.08
N PRO A 34 20.83 11.01 17.26
CA PRO A 34 20.02 9.83 17.53
C PRO A 34 20.96 8.65 17.72
N GLY A 35 21.03 8.15 18.95
CA GLY A 35 21.95 7.08 19.30
C GLY A 35 21.74 5.92 18.34
N ILE A 36 22.80 5.19 18.00
CA ILE A 36 22.70 4.02 17.12
C ILE A 36 22.52 2.79 18.02
N ALA A 37 21.50 1.99 17.76
CA ALA A 37 21.31 0.72 18.48
C ALA A 37 22.06 -0.42 17.80
N LEU A 38 22.01 -0.45 16.46
CA LEU A 38 22.65 -1.47 15.65
C LEU A 38 23.31 -0.83 14.41
N THR A 39 24.55 -1.19 14.15
CA THR A 39 25.30 -0.78 12.96
C THR A 39 26.06 -1.96 12.37
N GLY A 40 26.61 -1.79 11.18
CA GLY A 40 27.51 -2.75 10.56
C GLY A 40 27.76 -2.39 9.10
N GLN A 41 28.59 -3.20 8.45
CA GLN A 41 28.83 -3.11 7.02
C GLN A 41 28.24 -4.32 6.29
N VAL A 42 27.45 -4.06 5.25
CA VAL A 42 27.01 -5.06 4.27
C VAL A 42 28.09 -5.24 3.23
N SER A 43 28.47 -6.49 2.97
CA SER A 43 29.46 -6.83 1.94
C SER A 43 29.23 -8.21 1.33
N SER A 44 29.82 -8.44 0.16
CA SER A 44 29.96 -9.78 -0.43
C SER A 44 31.38 -10.01 -0.92
N GLU A 45 31.76 -11.26 -1.17
CA GLU A 45 33.06 -11.57 -1.79
C GLU A 45 33.19 -10.96 -3.19
N LYS A 46 32.07 -10.88 -3.93
CA LYS A 46 32.05 -10.42 -5.32
C LYS A 46 32.13 -8.89 -5.46
N GLU A 47 31.41 -8.16 -4.61
CA GLU A 47 31.27 -6.69 -4.73
C GLU A 47 32.02 -5.92 -3.63
N GLY A 48 32.62 -6.60 -2.65
CA GLY A 48 33.17 -5.93 -1.47
C GLY A 48 32.05 -5.25 -0.67
N PRO A 49 32.26 -4.05 -0.10
CA PRO A 49 31.20 -3.27 0.54
C PRO A 49 30.05 -2.93 -0.42
N MET A 50 28.81 -3.17 0.00
CA MET A 50 27.64 -3.06 -0.87
C MET A 50 26.68 -1.97 -0.41
N GLY A 51 26.60 -0.88 -1.17
CA GLY A 51 25.63 0.19 -0.94
C GLY A 51 24.23 -0.07 -1.51
N GLY A 52 23.23 0.56 -0.88
CA GLY A 52 21.83 0.48 -1.27
C GLY A 52 21.13 -0.83 -0.90
N VAL A 53 21.74 -1.68 -0.08
CA VAL A 53 21.10 -2.91 0.41
C VAL A 53 20.08 -2.54 1.48
N VAL A 54 18.84 -3.00 1.33
CA VAL A 54 17.85 -2.89 2.42
C VAL A 54 18.20 -3.92 3.47
N VAL A 55 18.35 -3.49 4.72
CA VAL A 55 18.57 -4.34 5.89
C VAL A 55 17.34 -4.22 6.78
N GLY A 56 16.61 -5.32 6.96
CA GLY A 56 15.44 -5.41 7.81
C GLY A 56 15.78 -6.09 9.14
N ALA A 57 15.37 -5.49 10.26
CA ALA A 57 15.49 -6.04 11.60
C ALA A 57 14.11 -6.17 12.23
N LYS A 58 13.76 -7.40 12.63
CA LYS A 58 12.50 -7.73 13.31
C LYS A 58 12.79 -8.38 14.65
N ARG A 59 12.28 -7.79 15.74
CA ARG A 59 12.45 -8.33 17.09
C ARG A 59 11.67 -9.64 17.23
N GLU A 60 12.24 -10.63 17.92
CA GLU A 60 11.51 -11.87 18.23
C GLU A 60 10.19 -11.57 18.96
N GLY A 61 9.11 -12.20 18.52
CA GLY A 61 7.75 -11.98 19.04
C GLY A 61 7.05 -10.69 18.58
N SER A 62 7.73 -9.81 17.85
CA SER A 62 7.13 -8.57 17.31
C SER A 62 6.41 -8.82 15.98
N THR A 63 5.43 -7.98 15.64
CA THR A 63 4.84 -7.85 14.30
C THR A 63 5.48 -6.74 13.48
N ILE A 64 6.43 -5.98 14.06
CA ILE A 64 7.07 -4.82 13.43
C ILE A 64 8.45 -5.19 12.90
N THR A 65 8.70 -4.87 11.62
CA THR A 65 10.04 -4.87 11.02
C THR A 65 10.48 -3.45 10.72
N ILE A 66 11.70 -3.08 11.14
CA ILE A 66 12.34 -1.83 10.73
C ILE A 66 13.31 -2.14 9.62
N ASN A 67 13.28 -1.38 8.53
CA ASN A 67 14.22 -1.48 7.44
C ASN A 67 15.01 -0.18 7.29
N VAL A 68 16.31 -0.31 7.12
CA VAL A 68 17.24 0.77 6.78
C VAL A 68 18.03 0.38 5.54
N PHE A 69 18.81 1.31 4.98
CA PHE A 69 19.62 1.04 3.80
C PHE A 69 21.10 1.21 4.13
N SER A 70 21.95 0.43 3.47
CA SER A 70 23.38 0.66 3.50
C SER A 70 23.77 1.89 2.66
N ASP A 71 24.71 2.68 3.15
CA ASP A 71 25.33 3.81 2.45
C ASP A 71 26.27 3.34 1.33
N GLU A 72 26.91 4.27 0.61
CA GLU A 72 27.82 3.95 -0.49
C GLU A 72 29.05 3.13 -0.06
N GLN A 73 29.40 3.15 1.23
CA GLN A 73 30.47 2.34 1.82
C GLN A 73 29.93 1.04 2.44
N GLY A 74 28.67 0.69 2.16
CA GLY A 74 28.00 -0.50 2.67
C GLY A 74 27.57 -0.41 4.14
N ARG A 75 27.72 0.74 4.81
CA ARG A 75 27.38 0.87 6.24
C ARG A 75 25.90 1.12 6.43
N TYR A 76 25.26 0.42 7.36
CA TYR A 76 23.87 0.63 7.72
C TYR A 76 23.77 1.02 9.20
N ASN A 77 22.74 1.79 9.55
CA ASN A 77 22.55 2.27 10.93
C ASN A 77 21.07 2.23 11.30
N PHE A 78 20.75 1.52 12.39
CA PHE A 78 19.44 1.52 13.00
C PHE A 78 19.42 2.48 14.20
N PRO A 79 18.51 3.47 14.21
CA PRO A 79 18.37 4.37 15.35
C PRO A 79 17.90 3.64 16.62
N ALA A 80 18.44 4.04 17.76
CA ALA A 80 18.01 3.58 19.08
C ALA A 80 16.58 4.00 19.43
N SER A 81 16.04 5.03 18.76
CA SER A 81 14.62 5.40 18.84
C SER A 81 13.69 4.40 18.14
N LYS A 82 14.22 3.48 17.33
CA LYS A 82 13.46 2.46 16.59
C LYS A 82 13.74 1.04 17.07
N LEU A 83 14.94 0.77 17.58
CA LEU A 83 15.34 -0.54 18.09
C LEU A 83 15.66 -0.44 19.58
N GLY A 84 14.86 -1.15 20.39
CA GLY A 84 15.15 -1.38 21.80
C GLY A 84 16.01 -2.63 22.00
N PRO A 85 16.42 -2.93 23.24
CA PRO A 85 17.20 -4.12 23.55
C PRO A 85 16.42 -5.41 23.26
N GLY A 86 17.09 -6.43 22.73
CA GLY A 86 16.50 -7.74 22.46
C GLY A 86 17.12 -8.44 21.26
N ARG A 87 16.61 -9.64 20.98
CA ARG A 87 17.04 -10.45 19.85
C ARG A 87 16.25 -10.09 18.60
N TYR A 88 16.95 -9.84 17.50
CA TYR A 88 16.38 -9.46 16.22
C TYR A 88 16.78 -10.46 15.14
N SER A 89 15.81 -10.95 14.37
CA SER A 89 16.10 -11.59 13.08
C SER A 89 16.43 -10.53 12.04
N LEU A 90 17.44 -10.81 11.22
CA LEU A 90 17.89 -9.96 10.13
C LEU A 90 17.46 -10.55 8.78
N ARG A 91 17.05 -9.68 7.87
CA ARG A 91 16.80 -10.00 6.46
C ARG A 91 17.37 -8.90 5.56
N ILE A 92 17.53 -9.22 4.28
CA ILE A 92 18.03 -8.26 3.29
C ILE A 92 17.14 -8.23 2.04
N ARG A 93 17.19 -7.11 1.32
CA ARG A 93 16.76 -7.04 -0.08
C ARG A 93 17.90 -6.46 -0.92
N ALA A 94 18.49 -7.32 -1.74
CA ALA A 94 19.43 -6.99 -2.80
C ALA A 94 19.29 -8.05 -3.90
N ALA A 95 18.60 -7.73 -5.00
CA ALA A 95 18.39 -8.69 -6.09
C ALA A 95 19.73 -9.25 -6.59
N GLY A 96 19.82 -10.58 -6.71
CA GLY A 96 21.05 -11.29 -7.05
C GLY A 96 21.83 -11.81 -5.84
N TYR A 97 21.39 -11.53 -4.61
CA TYR A 97 22.11 -11.93 -3.39
C TYR A 97 21.17 -12.53 -2.34
N ASP A 98 21.69 -13.53 -1.62
CA ASP A 98 21.06 -14.07 -0.42
C ASP A 98 21.87 -13.67 0.82
N LEU A 99 21.19 -13.55 1.96
CA LEU A 99 21.85 -13.37 3.26
C LEU A 99 22.64 -14.63 3.62
N ASP A 100 23.96 -14.51 3.77
CA ASP A 100 24.82 -15.58 4.24
C ASP A 100 24.89 -15.58 5.78
N GLY A 101 25.15 -14.42 6.37
CA GLY A 101 25.05 -14.21 7.81
C GLY A 101 25.53 -12.83 8.27
N PRO A 102 25.30 -12.46 9.53
CA PRO A 102 24.49 -13.18 10.51
C PRO A 102 22.99 -13.08 10.19
N LYS A 103 22.21 -14.09 10.61
CA LYS A 103 20.74 -14.12 10.44
C LYS A 103 19.98 -13.51 11.62
N ALA A 104 20.67 -13.27 12.73
CA ALA A 104 20.12 -12.65 13.91
C ALA A 104 21.21 -11.89 14.66
N VAL A 105 20.80 -10.95 15.50
CA VAL A 105 21.69 -10.16 16.35
C VAL A 105 21.00 -9.82 17.66
N ASP A 106 21.76 -9.80 18.75
CA ASP A 106 21.31 -9.36 20.07
C ASP A 106 21.69 -7.89 20.30
N VAL A 107 20.68 -7.03 20.29
CA VAL A 107 20.84 -5.59 20.56
C VAL A 107 20.92 -5.38 22.07
N ALA A 108 22.05 -4.86 22.54
CA ALA A 108 22.29 -4.64 23.97
C ALA A 108 21.69 -3.31 24.45
N SER A 109 21.37 -3.23 25.75
CA SER A 109 20.92 -1.98 26.35
C SER A 109 22.06 -0.97 26.50
N GLY A 110 21.84 0.26 26.04
CA GLY A 110 22.75 1.39 26.24
C GLY A 110 24.09 1.29 25.50
N LYS A 111 24.26 0.32 24.59
CA LYS A 111 25.49 0.14 23.78
C LYS A 111 25.14 -0.03 22.32
N VAL A 112 26.02 0.46 21.44
CA VAL A 112 25.94 0.20 20.00
C VAL A 112 26.33 -1.25 19.76
N THR A 113 25.42 -2.06 19.21
CA THR A 113 25.74 -3.40 18.71
C THR A 113 26.26 -3.32 17.28
N THR A 114 27.30 -4.09 16.94
CA THR A 114 27.79 -4.24 15.57
C THR A 114 27.41 -5.61 15.00
N GLY A 115 26.87 -5.65 13.78
CA GLY A 115 26.57 -6.88 13.05
C GLY A 115 26.94 -6.75 11.57
N ASP A 116 28.17 -7.10 11.20
CA ASP A 116 28.58 -7.03 9.80
C ASP A 116 27.89 -8.12 8.97
N ILE A 117 27.21 -7.72 7.90
CA ILE A 117 26.39 -8.59 7.07
C ILE A 117 27.20 -9.05 5.86
N LYS A 118 27.28 -10.37 5.68
CA LYS A 118 27.83 -11.03 4.51
C LYS A 118 26.71 -11.55 3.62
N LEU A 119 26.82 -11.23 2.34
CA LEU A 119 25.93 -11.68 1.28
C LEU A 119 26.69 -12.61 0.34
N ARG A 120 25.96 -13.57 -0.21
CA ARG A 120 26.45 -14.48 -1.26
C ARG A 120 25.57 -14.37 -2.49
N PRO A 121 26.10 -14.62 -3.71
CA PRO A 121 25.27 -14.66 -4.91
C PRO A 121 24.11 -15.66 -4.75
N THR A 122 22.91 -15.26 -5.17
CA THR A 122 21.74 -16.13 -5.09
C THR A 122 21.79 -17.24 -6.14
N LYS A 123 21.22 -18.40 -5.80
CA LYS A 123 20.97 -19.49 -6.76
C LYS A 123 19.61 -19.39 -7.45
N ASN A 124 18.73 -18.49 -6.99
CA ASN A 124 17.37 -18.34 -7.50
C ASN A 124 17.05 -16.86 -7.76
N LEU A 125 17.69 -16.29 -8.77
CA LEU A 125 17.46 -14.88 -9.14
C LEU A 125 16.00 -14.63 -9.54
N ALA A 126 15.38 -15.57 -10.26
CA ALA A 126 13.99 -15.49 -10.71
C ALA A 126 13.01 -15.23 -9.55
N GLY A 127 13.20 -15.90 -8.41
CA GLY A 127 12.36 -15.70 -7.22
C GLY A 127 12.61 -14.39 -6.46
N GLN A 128 13.57 -13.58 -6.90
CA GLN A 128 13.87 -12.28 -6.31
C GLN A 128 13.46 -11.10 -7.19
N LEU A 129 12.98 -11.34 -8.42
CA LEU A 129 12.62 -10.26 -9.33
C LEU A 129 11.24 -9.69 -9.01
N SER A 130 11.14 -8.37 -9.07
CA SER A 130 9.86 -7.67 -9.16
C SER A 130 9.22 -7.84 -10.54
N ASP A 131 7.93 -7.52 -10.66
CA ASP A 131 7.25 -7.53 -11.96
C ASP A 131 7.92 -6.59 -12.99
N ALA A 132 8.44 -5.45 -12.55
CA ALA A 132 9.19 -4.54 -13.41
C ALA A 132 10.50 -5.18 -13.92
N GLU A 133 11.22 -5.89 -13.06
CA GLU A 133 12.45 -6.61 -13.45
C GLU A 133 12.14 -7.77 -14.41
N TRP A 134 11.02 -8.46 -14.21
CA TRP A 134 10.53 -9.44 -15.19
C TRP A 134 10.26 -8.80 -16.55
N LEU A 135 9.51 -7.69 -16.61
CA LEU A 135 9.21 -6.97 -17.85
C LEU A 135 10.47 -6.47 -18.58
N LEU A 136 11.51 -6.08 -17.83
CA LEU A 136 12.82 -5.69 -18.38
C LEU A 136 13.61 -6.88 -18.95
N SER A 137 13.43 -8.06 -18.34
CA SER A 137 14.15 -9.29 -18.68
C SER A 137 13.62 -9.95 -19.94
N ILE A 138 12.28 -10.08 -20.03
CA ILE A 138 11.64 -10.83 -21.11
C ILE A 138 11.85 -10.14 -22.48
N PRO A 139 12.13 -10.89 -23.56
CA PRO A 139 12.17 -10.34 -24.91
C PRO A 139 10.74 -10.09 -25.43
N GLY A 140 10.60 -9.22 -26.43
CA GLY A 140 9.31 -8.87 -27.03
C GLY A 140 9.17 -7.36 -27.27
N THR A 141 8.18 -6.98 -28.07
CA THR A 141 7.83 -5.58 -28.34
C THR A 141 7.12 -4.94 -27.14
N ASP A 142 7.12 -3.62 -27.09
CA ASP A 142 6.41 -2.88 -26.04
C ASP A 142 4.90 -3.21 -26.04
N GLU A 143 4.30 -3.42 -27.22
CA GLU A 143 2.89 -3.80 -27.32
C GLU A 143 2.61 -5.18 -26.73
N GLN A 144 3.49 -6.16 -26.97
CA GLN A 144 3.39 -7.49 -26.34
C GLN A 144 3.49 -7.39 -24.82
N LYS A 145 4.44 -6.59 -24.31
CA LYS A 145 4.67 -6.44 -22.87
C LYS A 145 3.57 -5.63 -22.18
N LYS A 146 2.97 -4.65 -22.87
CA LYS A 146 1.90 -3.81 -22.35
C LYS A 146 0.69 -4.63 -21.89
N PHE A 147 0.41 -5.76 -22.55
CA PHE A 147 -0.61 -6.71 -22.12
C PHE A 147 -0.42 -7.15 -20.66
N LEU A 148 0.82 -7.49 -20.28
CA LEU A 148 1.15 -8.02 -18.95
C LEU A 148 0.94 -7.01 -17.82
N LEU A 149 0.89 -5.70 -18.12
CA LEU A 149 0.57 -4.66 -17.13
C LEU A 149 -0.83 -4.82 -16.53
N ASN A 150 -1.71 -5.57 -17.20
CA ASN A 150 -3.07 -5.87 -16.71
C ASN A 150 -3.16 -7.21 -15.96
N CYS A 151 -2.07 -7.97 -15.89
CA CYS A 151 -2.04 -9.35 -15.38
C CYS A 151 -1.44 -9.48 -13.96
N ASN A 152 -1.02 -8.38 -13.34
CA ASN A 152 -0.34 -8.38 -12.04
C ASN A 152 -1.27 -8.16 -10.83
N SER A 153 -2.58 -7.99 -11.04
CA SER A 153 -3.54 -7.72 -9.97
C SER A 153 -3.85 -8.94 -9.08
N CYS A 154 -3.71 -10.16 -9.61
CA CYS A 154 -4.04 -11.40 -8.87
C CYS A 154 -2.79 -12.16 -8.40
N HIS A 155 -1.70 -12.08 -9.17
CA HIS A 155 -0.43 -12.74 -8.91
C HIS A 155 0.69 -12.01 -9.67
N THR A 156 1.94 -12.23 -9.28
CA THR A 156 3.12 -11.66 -9.94
C THR A 156 3.34 -12.26 -11.35
N ILE A 157 4.09 -11.55 -12.19
CA ILE A 157 4.51 -12.00 -13.53
C ILE A 157 5.39 -13.25 -13.47
N GLU A 158 6.07 -13.48 -12.35
CA GLU A 158 6.86 -14.69 -12.10
C GLU A 158 6.07 -15.97 -12.40
N ARG A 159 4.79 -16.02 -11.99
CA ARG A 159 3.92 -17.18 -12.24
C ARG A 159 3.72 -17.44 -13.73
N ILE A 160 3.64 -16.39 -14.53
CA ILE A 160 3.48 -16.47 -15.99
C ILE A 160 4.76 -17.03 -16.59
N MET A 161 5.91 -16.48 -16.19
CA MET A 161 7.22 -16.85 -16.74
C MET A 161 7.68 -18.24 -16.33
N LYS A 162 7.24 -18.73 -15.16
CA LYS A 162 7.50 -20.11 -14.70
C LYS A 162 6.52 -21.15 -15.23
N SER A 163 5.49 -20.74 -15.97
CA SER A 163 4.54 -21.70 -16.54
C SER A 163 5.17 -22.54 -17.65
N THR A 164 4.58 -23.69 -17.93
CA THR A 164 4.94 -24.59 -19.04
C THR A 164 3.88 -24.61 -20.14
N HIS A 165 2.99 -23.60 -20.14
CA HIS A 165 1.84 -23.56 -21.04
C HIS A 165 2.24 -23.29 -22.48
N ASN A 166 1.72 -24.09 -23.41
CA ASN A 166 1.76 -23.77 -24.84
C ASN A 166 0.72 -22.69 -25.20
N ALA A 167 0.71 -22.26 -26.46
CA ALA A 167 -0.20 -21.23 -26.94
C ALA A 167 -1.69 -21.58 -26.74
N ASP A 168 -2.10 -22.82 -27.06
CA ASP A 168 -3.50 -23.24 -26.92
C ASP A 168 -3.95 -23.31 -25.46
N GLU A 169 -3.07 -23.76 -24.57
CA GLU A 169 -3.31 -23.78 -23.12
C GLU A 169 -3.42 -22.37 -22.56
N TRP A 170 -2.60 -21.43 -23.05
CA TRP A 170 -2.68 -20.02 -22.65
C TRP A 170 -4.04 -19.40 -22.96
N VAL A 171 -4.62 -19.69 -24.14
CA VAL A 171 -5.97 -19.24 -24.50
C VAL A 171 -7.00 -19.69 -23.46
N GLN A 172 -6.93 -20.93 -23.00
CA GLN A 172 -7.81 -21.45 -21.95
C GLN A 172 -7.55 -20.77 -20.60
N VAL A 173 -6.29 -20.47 -20.28
CA VAL A 173 -5.93 -19.74 -19.07
C VAL A 173 -6.52 -18.34 -19.09
N PHE A 174 -6.47 -17.61 -20.21
CA PHE A 174 -7.09 -16.28 -20.33
C PHE A 174 -8.61 -16.33 -20.13
N GLN A 175 -9.29 -17.30 -20.74
CA GLN A 175 -10.74 -17.51 -20.56
C GLN A 175 -11.10 -17.84 -19.11
N ARG A 176 -10.30 -18.65 -18.42
CA ARG A 176 -10.51 -18.93 -17.00
C ARG A 176 -10.28 -17.68 -16.16
N MET A 177 -9.24 -16.90 -16.47
CA MET A 177 -8.90 -15.69 -15.70
C MET A 177 -9.92 -14.56 -15.85
N SER A 178 -10.60 -14.46 -16.99
CA SER A 178 -11.66 -13.46 -17.21
C SER A 178 -12.84 -13.64 -16.26
N LEU A 179 -13.02 -14.83 -15.69
CA LEU A 179 -14.10 -15.15 -14.75
C LEU A 179 -13.78 -14.79 -13.29
N TYR A 180 -12.60 -14.27 -12.97
CA TYR A 180 -12.27 -13.86 -11.60
C TYR A 180 -12.52 -12.36 -11.37
N ALA A 181 -13.16 -12.07 -10.24
CA ALA A 181 -13.39 -10.72 -9.74
C ALA A 181 -12.06 -10.02 -9.36
N PRO A 182 -12.02 -8.67 -9.31
CA PRO A 182 -10.97 -7.95 -8.58
C PRO A 182 -10.90 -8.43 -7.11
N GLY A 183 -9.73 -8.38 -6.49
CA GLY A 183 -9.49 -8.95 -5.15
C GLY A 183 -9.43 -10.48 -5.11
N SER A 184 -9.32 -11.13 -6.28
CA SER A 184 -9.14 -12.58 -6.38
C SER A 184 -7.65 -12.91 -6.44
N THR A 185 -7.21 -13.85 -5.62
CA THR A 185 -5.84 -14.38 -5.65
C THR A 185 -5.84 -15.91 -5.81
N PRO A 186 -4.71 -16.55 -6.18
CA PRO A 186 -4.63 -18.00 -6.25
C PRO A 186 -4.98 -18.72 -4.94
N LEU A 187 -4.77 -18.08 -3.78
CA LEU A 187 -5.12 -18.63 -2.47
C LEU A 187 -6.59 -18.40 -2.11
N ARG A 188 -7.24 -17.43 -2.73
CA ARG A 188 -8.64 -17.06 -2.48
C ARG A 188 -9.32 -16.67 -3.80
N PRO A 189 -9.62 -17.67 -4.67
CA PRO A 189 -10.27 -17.41 -5.94
C PRO A 189 -11.70 -16.91 -5.72
N GLN A 190 -12.04 -15.78 -6.34
CA GLN A 190 -13.39 -15.19 -6.30
C GLN A 190 -13.95 -15.09 -7.71
N MET A 191 -14.94 -15.91 -8.03
CA MET A 191 -15.55 -15.94 -9.37
C MET A 191 -16.61 -14.84 -9.52
N THR A 192 -16.71 -14.27 -10.71
CA THR A 192 -17.84 -13.44 -11.11
C THR A 192 -19.13 -14.27 -11.14
N VAL A 193 -20.26 -13.61 -10.90
CA VAL A 193 -21.58 -14.26 -10.89
C VAL A 193 -22.21 -14.19 -12.28
N GLY A 194 -22.91 -15.26 -12.68
CA GLY A 194 -23.60 -15.31 -13.97
C GLY A 194 -22.71 -15.59 -15.18
N GLY A 195 -21.48 -16.07 -14.97
CA GLY A 195 -20.56 -16.44 -16.05
C GLY A 195 -19.92 -15.25 -16.76
N VAL A 196 -19.92 -14.08 -16.13
CA VAL A 196 -19.49 -12.85 -16.80
C VAL A 196 -17.98 -12.80 -16.91
N GLN A 197 -17.52 -12.61 -18.13
CA GLN A 197 -16.11 -12.46 -18.45
C GLN A 197 -15.71 -11.00 -18.40
N ARG A 198 -14.67 -10.71 -17.63
CA ARG A 198 -13.99 -9.42 -17.63
C ARG A 198 -13.02 -9.37 -18.81
N ASP A 199 -13.02 -8.27 -19.54
CA ASP A 199 -12.00 -8.05 -20.56
C ASP A 199 -10.63 -7.86 -19.88
N ARG A 200 -9.83 -8.94 -19.90
CA ARG A 200 -8.44 -8.94 -19.44
C ARG A 200 -7.46 -8.62 -20.55
N THR A 201 -7.93 -8.56 -21.80
CA THR A 201 -7.08 -8.43 -22.98
C THR A 201 -7.02 -6.97 -23.45
N ARG A 202 -8.01 -6.15 -23.08
CA ARG A 202 -8.12 -4.73 -23.42
C ARG A 202 -7.93 -4.48 -24.92
N GLY A 203 -8.52 -5.36 -25.74
CA GLY A 203 -8.43 -5.32 -27.19
C GLY A 203 -7.18 -5.95 -27.80
N ALA A 204 -6.28 -6.54 -27.00
CA ALA A 204 -5.14 -7.30 -27.53
C ALA A 204 -5.58 -8.61 -28.20
N ASP A 205 -4.87 -9.00 -29.26
CA ASP A 205 -5.01 -10.31 -29.88
C ASP A 205 -4.50 -11.41 -28.94
N VAL A 206 -5.45 -12.15 -28.37
CA VAL A 206 -5.22 -13.20 -27.38
C VAL A 206 -4.33 -14.31 -27.92
N LYS A 207 -4.47 -14.66 -29.20
CA LYS A 207 -3.70 -15.76 -29.80
C LYS A 207 -2.27 -15.31 -30.03
N ALA A 208 -2.06 -14.11 -30.56
CA ALA A 208 -0.72 -13.55 -30.74
C ALA A 208 0.02 -13.41 -29.40
N VAL A 209 -0.67 -12.99 -28.34
CA VAL A 209 -0.11 -12.92 -26.99
C VAL A 209 0.21 -14.33 -26.45
N ALA A 210 -0.68 -15.30 -26.64
CA ALA A 210 -0.48 -16.68 -26.20
C ALA A 210 0.75 -17.32 -26.87
N GLU A 211 0.89 -17.15 -28.18
CA GLU A 211 2.04 -17.61 -28.96
C GLU A 211 3.33 -16.99 -28.44
N TRP A 212 3.35 -15.68 -28.20
CA TRP A 212 4.53 -15.02 -27.63
C TRP A 212 4.85 -15.52 -26.22
N LEU A 213 3.87 -15.64 -25.33
CA LEU A 213 4.09 -16.14 -23.97
C LEU A 213 4.69 -17.55 -23.94
N ALA A 214 4.30 -18.41 -24.88
CA ALA A 214 4.86 -19.75 -25.03
C ALA A 214 6.35 -19.75 -25.47
N THR A 215 6.85 -18.64 -26.02
CA THR A 215 8.28 -18.48 -26.37
C THR A 215 9.13 -17.94 -25.23
N VAL A 216 8.52 -17.27 -24.24
CA VAL A 216 9.23 -16.62 -23.12
C VAL A 216 9.02 -17.29 -21.76
N ASN A 217 8.12 -18.27 -21.66
CA ASN A 217 7.94 -19.11 -20.49
C ASN A 217 8.82 -20.38 -20.55
N LEU A 218 8.51 -21.39 -19.74
CA LEU A 218 9.25 -22.66 -19.65
C LEU A 218 8.59 -23.79 -20.46
N HIS A 219 7.75 -23.47 -21.45
CA HIS A 219 7.06 -24.49 -22.25
C HIS A 219 8.02 -25.32 -23.10
N SER A 220 8.89 -24.66 -23.87
CA SER A 220 9.82 -25.32 -24.80
C SER A 220 11.13 -25.77 -24.15
N SER A 221 11.49 -25.22 -22.99
CA SER A 221 12.77 -25.45 -22.32
C SER A 221 12.62 -25.36 -20.79
N PRO A 222 13.35 -26.17 -20.00
CA PRO A 222 13.35 -26.10 -18.54
C PRO A 222 14.06 -24.84 -17.98
N THR A 223 14.69 -24.03 -18.84
CA THR A 223 15.37 -22.79 -18.47
C THR A 223 15.06 -21.68 -19.48
N TRP A 224 15.06 -20.43 -19.03
CA TRP A 224 14.95 -19.28 -19.94
C TRP A 224 16.21 -19.09 -20.76
N GLU A 225 16.05 -18.82 -22.06
CA GLU A 225 17.16 -18.53 -22.99
C GLU A 225 17.61 -17.06 -22.94
N TYR A 226 16.91 -16.22 -22.17
CA TYR A 226 17.22 -14.81 -21.98
C TYR A 226 17.77 -14.53 -20.58
N LEU A 227 18.58 -13.48 -20.48
CA LEU A 227 19.18 -13.06 -19.22
C LEU A 227 18.15 -12.32 -18.34
N LEU A 228 18.11 -12.71 -17.07
CA LEU A 228 17.38 -11.99 -16.04
C LEU A 228 18.11 -10.70 -15.67
N LYS A 229 17.39 -9.58 -15.71
CA LYS A 229 17.88 -8.24 -15.39
C LYS A 229 17.35 -7.80 -14.05
N THR A 230 18.17 -7.02 -13.33
CA THR A 230 17.80 -6.41 -12.05
C THR A 230 17.80 -4.89 -12.16
N LEU A 231 16.99 -4.24 -11.34
CA LEU A 231 17.02 -2.79 -11.20
C LEU A 231 18.17 -2.38 -10.26
N PRO A 232 18.77 -1.19 -10.47
CA PRO A 232 19.83 -0.72 -9.61
C PRO A 232 19.34 -0.54 -8.17
N ARG A 233 20.19 -0.86 -7.19
CA ARG A 233 19.92 -0.58 -5.77
C ARG A 233 19.81 0.94 -5.52
N PRO A 234 19.02 1.38 -4.52
CA PRO A 234 18.94 2.78 -4.11
C PRO A 234 20.31 3.41 -3.82
N LYS A 235 20.48 4.70 -4.14
CA LYS A 235 21.72 5.46 -3.93
C LYS A 235 21.42 6.85 -3.37
N GLY A 236 22.47 7.53 -2.87
CA GLY A 236 22.39 8.92 -2.42
C GLY A 236 21.32 9.14 -1.36
N ARG A 237 20.45 10.15 -1.53
CA ARG A 237 19.42 10.48 -0.54
C ARG A 237 18.44 9.34 -0.24
N ALA A 238 18.23 8.41 -1.18
CA ALA A 238 17.29 7.30 -1.01
C ALA A 238 17.75 6.31 0.07
N THR A 239 19.05 6.21 0.35
CA THR A 239 19.57 5.32 1.40
C THR A 239 19.38 5.87 2.82
N ARG A 240 18.80 7.06 2.96
CA ARG A 240 18.48 7.68 4.26
C ARG A 240 17.08 7.34 4.76
N ALA A 241 16.28 6.64 3.95
CA ALA A 241 14.94 6.25 4.33
C ALA A 241 14.95 5.19 5.43
N ILE A 242 13.96 5.23 6.31
CA ILE A 242 13.66 4.18 7.28
C ILE A 242 12.22 3.74 7.04
N ILE A 243 12.04 2.46 6.75
CA ILE A 243 10.72 1.89 6.44
C ILE A 243 10.29 1.03 7.63
N THR A 244 9.10 1.27 8.17
CA THR A 244 8.48 0.43 9.19
C THR A 244 7.40 -0.41 8.53
N GLU A 245 7.49 -1.72 8.67
CA GLU A 245 6.49 -2.67 8.17
C GLU A 245 5.74 -3.30 9.35
N TYR A 246 4.45 -3.55 9.14
CA TYR A 246 3.56 -4.17 10.11
C TYR A 246 2.98 -5.44 9.52
N ASP A 247 3.23 -6.57 10.16
CA ASP A 247 2.62 -7.83 9.77
C ASP A 247 1.14 -7.83 10.13
N LEU A 248 0.31 -8.27 9.17
CA LEU A 248 -1.13 -8.43 9.39
C LEU A 248 -1.45 -9.86 9.85
N PRO A 249 -2.50 -10.03 10.69
CA PRO A 249 -2.80 -11.33 11.29
C PRO A 249 -3.37 -12.34 10.29
N ARG A 250 -4.15 -11.88 9.30
CA ARG A 250 -4.69 -12.72 8.24
C ARG A 250 -3.73 -12.82 7.07
N LYS A 251 -3.39 -14.06 6.69
CA LYS A 251 -2.60 -14.35 5.49
C LYS A 251 -3.27 -13.90 4.18
N LEU A 252 -4.59 -13.80 4.19
CA LEU A 252 -5.42 -13.41 3.04
C LEU A 252 -5.81 -11.93 3.07
N ALA A 253 -5.28 -11.14 4.02
CA ALA A 253 -5.52 -9.70 4.03
C ALA A 253 -4.91 -9.05 2.78
N GLU A 254 -5.71 -8.27 2.07
CA GLU A 254 -5.29 -7.51 0.89
C GLU A 254 -5.53 -6.01 1.11
N PRO A 255 -4.73 -5.31 1.94
CA PRO A 255 -4.91 -3.88 2.17
C PRO A 255 -4.90 -3.09 0.85
N HIS A 256 -5.93 -2.27 0.62
CA HIS A 256 -6.02 -1.42 -0.57
C HIS A 256 -5.76 0.05 -0.24
N ASP A 257 -6.71 0.71 0.43
CA ASP A 257 -6.60 2.11 0.83
C ASP A 257 -6.23 2.19 2.31
N VAL A 258 -5.50 3.24 2.68
CA VAL A 258 -5.07 3.51 4.05
C VAL A 258 -5.35 4.97 4.41
N VAL A 259 -6.03 5.19 5.54
CA VAL A 259 -6.21 6.50 6.15
C VAL A 259 -5.61 6.52 7.55
N VAL A 260 -5.18 7.69 8.01
CA VAL A 260 -4.67 7.89 9.37
C VAL A 260 -5.60 8.86 10.08
N ASP A 261 -6.12 8.45 11.23
CA ASP A 261 -6.98 9.30 12.05
C ASP A 261 -6.19 10.24 12.97
N SER A 262 -6.89 11.13 13.68
CA SER A 262 -6.28 12.09 14.59
C SER A 262 -5.60 11.47 15.81
N ASP A 263 -5.95 10.22 16.16
CA ASP A 263 -5.29 9.43 17.21
C ASP A 263 -3.95 8.83 16.72
N GLY A 264 -3.66 8.94 15.42
CA GLY A 264 -2.50 8.37 14.77
C GLY A 264 -2.62 6.88 14.47
N MET A 265 -3.84 6.32 14.48
CA MET A 265 -4.12 4.95 14.08
C MET A 265 -4.25 4.89 12.57
N ALA A 266 -3.60 3.90 11.95
CA ALA A 266 -3.76 3.65 10.53
C ALA A 266 -4.91 2.66 10.30
N TRP A 267 -5.82 2.99 9.40
CA TRP A 267 -6.95 2.16 9.04
C TRP A 267 -6.86 1.74 7.58
N TYR A 268 -7.20 0.49 7.27
CA TYR A 268 -7.17 -0.03 5.91
C TYR A 268 -8.47 -0.73 5.49
N SER A 269 -8.79 -0.63 4.20
CA SER A 269 -9.78 -1.49 3.52
C SER A 269 -9.12 -2.78 3.06
N ASP A 270 -9.88 -3.87 2.97
CA ASP A 270 -9.42 -5.16 2.45
C ASP A 270 -10.04 -5.43 1.07
N PHE A 271 -9.20 -5.54 0.04
CA PHE A 271 -9.62 -5.74 -1.36
C PHE A 271 -10.22 -7.12 -1.63
N GLY A 272 -9.80 -8.12 -0.87
CA GLY A 272 -10.26 -9.49 -1.01
C GLY A 272 -11.47 -9.77 -0.13
N GLU A 273 -11.48 -9.30 1.12
CA GLU A 273 -12.42 -9.72 2.16
C GLU A 273 -13.30 -8.57 2.70
N GLN A 274 -14.42 -8.91 3.36
CA GLN A 274 -15.30 -7.92 4.01
C GLN A 274 -14.75 -7.47 5.37
N PHE A 275 -13.65 -6.71 5.37
CA PHE A 275 -13.06 -6.18 6.61
C PHE A 275 -12.59 -4.73 6.43
N ILE A 276 -12.60 -3.99 7.54
CA ILE A 276 -11.65 -2.89 7.76
C ILE A 276 -10.67 -3.32 8.86
N GLY A 277 -9.43 -2.87 8.79
CA GLY A 277 -8.43 -3.11 9.83
C GLY A 277 -7.92 -1.82 10.45
N LYS A 278 -7.60 -1.86 11.75
CA LYS A 278 -6.95 -0.81 12.53
C LYS A 278 -5.56 -1.30 12.93
N VAL A 279 -4.54 -0.52 12.61
CA VAL A 279 -3.15 -0.73 13.03
C VAL A 279 -2.77 0.40 13.99
N ASP A 280 -2.32 0.04 15.18
CA ASP A 280 -1.61 0.96 16.07
C ASP A 280 -0.12 0.99 15.67
N PRO A 281 0.38 2.08 15.06
CA PRO A 281 1.75 2.14 14.56
C PRO A 281 2.80 2.11 15.68
N LYS A 282 2.43 2.40 16.93
CA LYS A 282 3.36 2.38 18.07
C LYS A 282 3.61 0.96 18.57
N THR A 283 2.56 0.16 18.63
CA THR A 283 2.62 -1.20 19.21
C THR A 283 2.65 -2.31 18.16
N GLY A 284 2.23 -2.01 16.93
CA GLY A 284 2.05 -2.99 15.86
C GLY A 284 0.83 -3.88 16.06
N LYS A 285 -0.05 -3.54 17.02
CA LYS A 285 -1.31 -4.25 17.24
C LYS A 285 -2.24 -3.98 16.07
N VAL A 286 -2.78 -5.05 15.49
CA VAL A 286 -3.80 -5.00 14.46
C VAL A 286 -5.13 -5.48 15.05
N THR A 287 -6.22 -4.77 14.77
CA THR A 287 -7.60 -5.17 15.11
C THR A 287 -8.45 -5.07 13.85
N GLU A 288 -9.09 -6.15 13.45
CA GLU A 288 -9.91 -6.20 12.24
C GLU A 288 -11.39 -6.31 12.60
N TYR A 289 -12.24 -5.59 11.86
CA TYR A 289 -13.68 -5.52 12.08
C TYR A 289 -14.39 -6.12 10.86
N PRO A 290 -15.10 -7.25 11.02
CA PRO A 290 -15.83 -7.87 9.92
C PRO A 290 -17.02 -7.00 9.52
N ILE A 291 -17.14 -6.74 8.23
CA ILE A 291 -18.26 -6.02 7.64
C ILE A 291 -19.35 -7.04 7.27
N PRO A 292 -20.64 -6.77 7.56
CA PRO A 292 -21.74 -7.60 7.10
C PRO A 292 -21.72 -7.87 5.58
N VAL A 293 -21.94 -9.13 5.20
CA VAL A 293 -22.10 -9.56 3.79
C VAL A 293 -23.53 -9.23 3.35
N LEU A 294 -23.69 -8.49 2.25
CA LEU A 294 -25.00 -8.07 1.74
C LEU A 294 -25.53 -9.02 0.65
N LYS A 295 -24.61 -9.59 -0.14
CA LYS A 295 -24.92 -10.48 -1.27
C LYS A 295 -24.17 -11.79 -1.11
N LYS A 296 -24.86 -12.80 -0.56
CA LYS A 296 -24.31 -14.15 -0.43
C LYS A 296 -24.04 -14.74 -1.81
N GLY A 297 -22.87 -15.36 -1.99
CA GLY A 297 -22.45 -15.98 -3.25
C GLY A 297 -21.84 -15.01 -4.27
N PHE A 298 -21.73 -13.72 -3.93
CA PHE A 298 -21.01 -12.73 -4.71
C PHE A 298 -19.60 -12.53 -4.17
N PRO A 299 -18.66 -12.04 -5.00
CA PRO A 299 -17.34 -11.62 -4.53
C PRO A 299 -17.43 -10.68 -3.33
N THR A 300 -16.52 -10.87 -2.38
CA THR A 300 -16.31 -9.97 -1.25
C THR A 300 -15.16 -9.01 -1.55
N GLY A 301 -15.05 -7.96 -0.75
CA GLY A 301 -13.97 -7.00 -0.84
C GLY A 301 -14.47 -5.59 -0.67
N THR A 302 -13.55 -4.72 -0.31
CA THR A 302 -13.75 -3.30 -0.13
C THR A 302 -12.70 -2.53 -0.92
N LEU A 303 -12.97 -1.25 -1.19
CA LEU A 303 -12.07 -0.43 -2.00
C LEU A 303 -11.73 0.89 -1.31
N ASP A 304 -12.42 1.97 -1.66
CA ASP A 304 -12.18 3.27 -1.05
C ASP A 304 -12.54 3.26 0.44
N LEU A 305 -11.68 3.89 1.23
CA LEU A 305 -11.81 4.08 2.67
C LEU A 305 -11.52 5.55 3.00
N GLN A 306 -12.50 6.25 3.55
CA GLN A 306 -12.36 7.66 3.91
C GLN A 306 -12.88 7.96 5.32
N LEU A 307 -12.39 9.04 5.91
CA LEU A 307 -12.90 9.59 7.17
C LEU A 307 -13.96 10.66 6.89
N ASP A 308 -15.06 10.66 7.64
CA ASP A 308 -15.93 11.84 7.73
C ASP A 308 -15.39 12.88 8.72
N LYS A 309 -16.06 14.03 8.86
CA LYS A 309 -15.67 15.11 9.77
C LYS A 309 -15.60 14.66 11.24
N ASP A 310 -16.40 13.68 11.63
CA ASP A 310 -16.45 13.11 12.98
C ASP A 310 -15.48 11.93 13.14
N GLU A 311 -14.61 11.71 12.14
CA GLU A 311 -13.65 10.61 12.03
C GLU A 311 -14.27 9.21 12.01
N ASN A 312 -15.55 9.08 11.65
CA ASN A 312 -16.07 7.75 11.33
C ASN A 312 -15.53 7.30 9.98
N LEU A 313 -15.31 6.00 9.84
CA LEU A 313 -14.80 5.44 8.60
C LEU A 313 -15.95 5.12 7.67
N TRP A 314 -15.79 5.45 6.40
CA TRP A 314 -16.71 5.08 5.33
C TRP A 314 -15.98 4.23 4.33
N VAL A 315 -16.61 3.11 3.95
CA VAL A 315 -15.99 2.13 3.07
C VAL A 315 -16.95 1.66 1.98
N SER A 316 -16.43 1.53 0.76
CA SER A 316 -17.16 1.04 -0.40
C SER A 316 -17.13 -0.49 -0.46
N LEU A 317 -18.29 -1.13 -0.68
CA LEU A 317 -18.43 -2.60 -0.54
C LEU A 317 -18.41 -3.37 -1.87
N MET A 318 -17.72 -2.88 -2.89
CA MET A 318 -17.53 -3.55 -4.19
C MET A 318 -18.79 -4.31 -4.66
N TYR A 319 -18.66 -5.61 -4.96
CA TYR A 319 -19.74 -6.46 -5.51
C TYR A 319 -20.89 -6.73 -4.52
N GLN A 320 -20.79 -6.27 -3.27
CA GLN A 320 -21.83 -6.40 -2.25
C GLN A 320 -22.93 -5.33 -2.40
N GLY A 321 -22.77 -4.31 -3.25
CA GLY A 321 -23.88 -3.44 -3.62
C GLY A 321 -24.24 -2.39 -2.57
N GLY A 322 -23.26 -1.70 -1.99
CA GLY A 322 -23.50 -0.65 -0.99
C GLY A 322 -22.25 -0.01 -0.42
N ILE A 323 -22.45 0.86 0.58
CA ILE A 323 -21.40 1.48 1.39
C ILE A 323 -21.68 1.24 2.87
N ALA A 324 -20.65 1.30 3.71
CA ALA A 324 -20.77 1.16 5.15
C ALA A 324 -20.09 2.32 5.89
N LYS A 325 -20.73 2.79 6.96
CA LYS A 325 -20.14 3.68 7.95
C LYS A 325 -19.77 2.86 9.19
N PHE A 326 -18.55 2.98 9.66
CA PHE A 326 -18.10 2.42 10.93
C PHE A 326 -17.93 3.54 11.95
N ASP A 327 -18.75 3.53 12.98
CA ASP A 327 -18.65 4.44 14.10
C ASP A 327 -17.49 4.02 15.00
N LYS A 328 -16.41 4.82 15.02
CA LYS A 328 -15.19 4.52 15.79
C LYS A 328 -15.44 4.42 17.30
N LYS A 329 -16.45 5.11 17.84
CA LYS A 329 -16.70 5.18 19.29
C LYS A 329 -17.45 3.96 19.78
N THR A 330 -18.42 3.51 18.99
CA THR A 330 -19.27 2.35 19.32
C THR A 330 -18.78 1.05 18.71
N GLU A 331 -17.83 1.14 17.77
CA GLU A 331 -17.30 0.04 16.96
C GLU A 331 -18.38 -0.74 16.21
N LYS A 332 -19.39 -0.02 15.69
CA LYS A 332 -20.54 -0.59 14.97
C LYS A 332 -20.63 -0.10 13.54
N PHE A 333 -21.04 -1.01 12.67
CA PHE A 333 -21.38 -0.69 11.29
C PHE A 333 -22.83 -0.23 11.15
N GLN A 334 -23.00 0.86 10.42
CA GLN A 334 -24.25 1.21 9.76
C GLN A 334 -24.09 0.92 8.26
N ILE A 335 -25.01 0.16 7.69
CA ILE A 335 -24.95 -0.30 6.31
C ILE A 335 -25.97 0.45 5.46
N PHE A 336 -25.53 0.90 4.29
CA PHE A 336 -26.36 1.53 3.27
C PHE A 336 -26.28 0.71 1.98
N ALA A 337 -27.17 -0.27 1.87
CA ALA A 337 -27.32 -1.07 0.65
C ALA A 337 -28.03 -0.26 -0.43
N LEU A 338 -27.62 -0.43 -1.69
CA LEU A 338 -28.35 0.14 -2.81
C LEU A 338 -29.74 -0.50 -2.95
N PRO A 339 -30.74 0.20 -3.51
CA PRO A 339 -32.02 -0.40 -3.89
C PRO A 339 -31.82 -1.62 -4.79
N LYS A 340 -32.56 -2.71 -4.56
CA LYS A 340 -32.36 -3.99 -5.27
C LYS A 340 -32.58 -3.87 -6.77
N GLU A 341 -33.48 -2.99 -7.19
CA GLU A 341 -33.79 -2.66 -8.57
C GLU A 341 -32.63 -1.99 -9.32
N TRP A 342 -31.63 -1.44 -8.61
CA TRP A 342 -30.41 -0.89 -9.22
C TRP A 342 -29.24 -1.88 -9.17
N GLN A 343 -29.47 -3.09 -8.64
CA GLN A 343 -28.42 -4.08 -8.47
C GLN A 343 -28.49 -5.16 -9.55
N GLY A 344 -27.35 -5.44 -10.15
CA GLY A 344 -27.11 -6.56 -11.05
C GLY A 344 -25.93 -7.42 -10.59
N ASN A 345 -25.46 -8.28 -11.50
CA ASN A 345 -24.34 -9.17 -11.20
C ASN A 345 -23.00 -8.43 -11.01
N HIS A 346 -22.90 -7.21 -11.54
CA HIS A 346 -21.68 -6.42 -11.56
C HIS A 346 -21.73 -5.15 -10.73
N THR A 347 -22.87 -4.83 -10.11
CA THR A 347 -22.98 -3.63 -9.30
C THR A 347 -21.86 -3.58 -8.29
N GLN A 348 -21.04 -2.53 -8.41
CA GLN A 348 -19.77 -2.44 -7.73
C GLN A 348 -19.58 -1.03 -7.19
N GLN A 349 -19.69 -0.87 -5.87
CA GLN A 349 -19.35 0.40 -5.21
C GLN A 349 -17.85 0.46 -5.02
N SER A 350 -17.21 1.45 -5.64
CA SER A 350 -15.76 1.58 -5.58
C SER A 350 -15.32 2.78 -4.76
N MET A 351 -16.05 3.88 -4.84
CA MET A 351 -15.71 5.11 -4.12
C MET A 351 -16.77 5.54 -3.13
N VAL A 352 -16.32 6.26 -2.11
CA VAL A 352 -17.19 6.92 -1.13
C VAL A 352 -16.58 8.25 -0.72
N SER A 353 -17.34 9.34 -0.79
CA SER A 353 -16.84 10.68 -0.44
C SER A 353 -17.65 11.29 0.70
N PRO A 354 -17.27 11.02 1.96
CA PRO A 354 -18.01 11.42 3.14
C PRO A 354 -17.48 12.72 3.78
N SER A 355 -16.29 13.19 3.39
CA SER A 355 -15.50 14.21 4.09
C SER A 355 -16.26 15.52 4.32
N TYR A 356 -17.14 15.88 3.38
CA TYR A 356 -17.97 17.10 3.42
C TYR A 356 -19.46 16.83 3.62
N SER A 357 -19.84 15.63 4.05
CA SER A 357 -21.24 15.27 4.31
C SER A 357 -21.93 16.11 5.39
N HIS A 358 -21.18 16.77 6.26
CA HIS A 358 -21.70 17.70 7.26
C HIS A 358 -22.28 19.00 6.66
N VAL A 359 -21.98 19.30 5.39
CA VAL A 359 -22.44 20.53 4.71
C VAL A 359 -23.93 20.47 4.40
N ASP A 360 -24.41 19.33 3.92
CA ASP A 360 -25.78 19.14 3.42
C ASP A 360 -26.41 17.80 3.83
N GLY A 361 -25.72 17.00 4.63
CA GLY A 361 -26.18 15.67 5.04
C GLY A 361 -26.08 14.61 3.95
N LYS A 362 -25.23 14.80 2.92
CA LYS A 362 -25.12 13.90 1.77
C LYS A 362 -23.75 13.24 1.65
N VAL A 363 -23.73 11.98 1.22
CA VAL A 363 -22.50 11.23 0.91
C VAL A 363 -22.56 10.75 -0.54
N TRP A 364 -21.47 10.93 -1.29
CA TRP A 364 -21.39 10.49 -2.67
C TRP A 364 -20.78 9.10 -2.78
N THR A 365 -21.23 8.32 -3.75
CA THR A 365 -20.65 7.02 -4.14
C THR A 365 -20.88 6.79 -5.64
N ASN A 366 -20.35 5.71 -6.19
CA ASN A 366 -20.53 5.33 -7.59
C ASN A 366 -20.96 3.88 -7.75
N ASN A 367 -21.39 3.55 -8.96
CA ASN A 367 -21.45 2.19 -9.46
C ASN A 367 -20.47 2.04 -10.62
N GLN A 368 -19.41 1.24 -10.45
CA GLN A 368 -18.40 1.07 -11.49
C GLN A 368 -18.84 0.24 -12.68
N ASP A 369 -19.95 -0.49 -12.57
CA ASP A 369 -20.50 -1.25 -13.69
C ASP A 369 -20.99 -0.35 -14.82
N ASP A 370 -21.74 0.70 -14.47
CA ASP A 370 -22.39 1.61 -15.42
C ASP A 370 -21.87 3.07 -15.31
N HIS A 371 -20.89 3.29 -14.43
CA HIS A 371 -20.32 4.61 -14.09
C HIS A 371 -21.34 5.62 -13.56
N SER A 372 -22.46 5.16 -13.01
CA SER A 372 -23.45 6.05 -12.39
C SER A 372 -22.91 6.67 -11.12
N ILE A 373 -23.26 7.94 -10.90
CA ILE A 373 -23.02 8.65 -9.65
C ILE A 373 -24.28 8.57 -8.79
N LEU A 374 -24.07 8.23 -7.53
CA LEU A 374 -25.13 8.04 -6.54
C LEU A 374 -24.89 8.97 -5.35
N ARG A 375 -25.96 9.45 -4.75
CA ARG A 375 -25.91 10.31 -3.56
C ARG A 375 -26.80 9.77 -2.46
N LEU A 376 -26.22 9.41 -1.32
CA LEU A 376 -26.93 9.02 -0.11
C LEU A 376 -27.38 10.26 0.67
N ASP A 377 -28.64 10.28 1.08
CA ASP A 377 -29.16 11.18 2.11
C ASP A 377 -29.05 10.54 3.50
N LEU A 378 -28.28 11.14 4.41
CA LEU A 378 -28.02 10.58 5.73
C LEU A 378 -29.24 10.62 6.67
N ALA A 379 -30.16 11.57 6.48
CA ALA A 379 -31.34 11.70 7.32
C ALA A 379 -32.37 10.61 7.05
N THR A 380 -32.48 10.20 5.78
CA THR A 380 -33.48 9.21 5.31
C THR A 380 -32.89 7.84 5.03
N GLY A 381 -31.57 7.74 4.83
CA GLY A 381 -30.89 6.53 4.38
C GLY A 381 -31.18 6.16 2.92
N LYS A 382 -31.79 7.05 2.13
CA LYS A 382 -32.16 6.79 0.74
C LYS A 382 -31.10 7.33 -0.22
N PHE A 383 -30.94 6.62 -1.33
CA PHE A 383 -30.09 7.06 -2.42
C PHE A 383 -30.89 7.81 -3.49
N GLU A 384 -30.24 8.80 -4.08
CA GLU A 384 -30.56 9.39 -5.38
C GLU A 384 -29.58 8.83 -6.41
N ASN A 385 -30.10 8.42 -7.57
CA ASN A 385 -29.28 7.96 -8.70
C ASN A 385 -29.25 9.06 -9.76
N LEU A 386 -28.10 9.68 -9.95
CA LEU A 386 -27.91 10.75 -10.95
C LEU A 386 -27.54 10.19 -12.32
N GLY A 387 -27.29 8.88 -12.43
CA GLY A 387 -26.82 8.23 -13.64
C GLY A 387 -25.38 8.60 -14.00
N PRO A 388 -24.92 8.14 -15.17
CA PRO A 388 -23.62 8.52 -15.71
C PRO A 388 -23.69 9.92 -16.36
N PHE A 389 -22.54 10.58 -16.47
CA PHE A 389 -22.43 11.92 -17.05
C PHE A 389 -21.77 11.86 -18.42
N GLU A 390 -22.36 12.50 -19.43
CA GLU A 390 -21.79 12.58 -20.78
C GLU A 390 -20.61 13.55 -20.86
N ILE A 391 -19.62 13.22 -21.69
CA ILE A 391 -18.56 14.17 -22.06
C ILE A 391 -19.04 14.98 -23.26
N PRO A 392 -19.12 16.32 -23.15
CA PRO A 392 -19.54 17.17 -24.25
C PRO A 392 -18.75 16.89 -25.54
N GLY A 393 -19.46 16.50 -26.60
CA GLY A 393 -18.88 16.23 -27.92
C GLY A 393 -18.18 14.88 -28.10
N ALA A 394 -18.13 14.00 -27.09
CA ALA A 394 -17.38 12.74 -27.20
C ALA A 394 -18.24 11.47 -27.40
N ASN A 395 -19.57 11.60 -27.53
CA ASN A 395 -20.53 10.49 -27.67
C ASN A 395 -20.25 9.29 -26.73
N ARG A 396 -19.84 9.61 -25.49
CA ARG A 396 -19.50 8.65 -24.43
C ARG A 396 -19.63 9.32 -23.08
N THR A 397 -19.74 8.51 -22.02
CA THR A 397 -19.81 8.98 -20.64
C THR A 397 -18.42 9.09 -20.00
N ILE A 398 -18.34 9.85 -18.91
CA ILE A 398 -17.17 9.93 -18.04
C ILE A 398 -17.05 8.59 -17.31
N SER A 399 -15.96 7.86 -17.53
CA SER A 399 -15.61 6.68 -16.74
C SER A 399 -15.00 7.12 -15.41
N ALA A 400 -15.82 7.72 -14.54
CA ALA A 400 -15.38 8.25 -13.27
C ALA A 400 -14.90 7.10 -12.38
N TYR A 401 -13.64 7.17 -11.92
CA TYR A 401 -13.14 6.29 -10.87
C TYR A 401 -13.09 7.07 -9.57
N GLY A 402 -12.17 8.02 -9.41
CA GLY A 402 -12.13 8.88 -8.21
C GLY A 402 -13.24 9.93 -8.23
N ILE A 403 -13.90 10.15 -7.09
CA ILE A 403 -15.02 11.13 -6.95
C ILE A 403 -14.86 12.10 -5.76
N PRO A 404 -13.67 12.69 -5.51
CA PRO A 404 -13.45 13.51 -4.32
C PRO A 404 -14.38 14.73 -4.27
N ALA A 405 -14.83 15.08 -3.07
CA ALA A 405 -15.68 16.24 -2.81
C ALA A 405 -14.88 17.48 -2.40
N ASP A 406 -15.34 18.67 -2.79
CA ASP A 406 -14.86 19.96 -2.28
C ASP A 406 -15.58 20.40 -0.99
N HIS A 407 -15.15 21.55 -0.44
CA HIS A 407 -15.72 22.11 0.80
C HIS A 407 -17.22 22.44 0.72
N GLY A 408 -17.80 22.54 -0.47
CA GLY A 408 -19.24 22.71 -0.68
C GLY A 408 -19.97 21.38 -0.89
N ASN A 409 -19.29 20.24 -0.73
CA ASN A 409 -19.76 18.90 -1.07
C ASN A 409 -20.10 18.70 -2.57
N ASN A 410 -19.52 19.51 -3.46
CA ASN A 410 -19.55 19.27 -4.90
C ASN A 410 -18.48 18.23 -5.25
N ILE A 411 -18.73 17.33 -6.20
CA ILE A 411 -17.78 16.27 -6.54
C ILE A 411 -17.03 16.54 -7.84
N TYR A 412 -15.78 16.10 -7.88
CA TYR A 412 -14.99 16.03 -9.10
C TYR A 412 -14.95 14.60 -9.61
N LEU A 413 -15.28 14.41 -10.89
CA LEU A 413 -15.23 13.12 -11.55
C LEU A 413 -13.87 12.93 -12.21
N LEU A 414 -12.99 12.14 -11.58
CA LEU A 414 -11.66 11.82 -12.10
C LEU A 414 -11.77 10.64 -13.07
N GLU A 415 -11.60 10.91 -14.36
CA GLU A 415 -11.76 9.89 -15.39
C GLU A 415 -10.61 8.88 -15.39
N PHE A 416 -10.95 7.60 -15.36
CA PHE A 416 -9.97 6.52 -15.38
C PHE A 416 -9.56 6.16 -16.80
N GLY A 417 -8.26 6.10 -17.07
CA GLY A 417 -7.73 5.74 -18.39
C GLY A 417 -7.79 6.86 -19.43
N ALA A 418 -8.12 8.09 -19.03
CA ALA A 418 -8.14 9.28 -19.87
C ALA A 418 -7.74 10.52 -19.05
N ASN A 419 -7.75 11.70 -19.69
CA ASN A 419 -7.16 12.94 -19.16
C ASN A 419 -8.21 14.02 -18.83
N ASN A 420 -9.44 13.63 -18.46
CA ASN A 420 -10.51 14.59 -18.15
C ASN A 420 -10.86 14.60 -16.67
N ILE A 421 -11.33 15.77 -16.19
CA ILE A 421 -11.89 15.96 -14.87
C ILE A 421 -13.25 16.65 -15.04
N GLY A 422 -14.32 16.00 -14.59
CA GLY A 422 -15.66 16.58 -14.50
C GLY A 422 -15.91 17.24 -13.15
N ARG A 423 -16.93 18.10 -13.05
CA ARG A 423 -17.44 18.64 -11.79
C ARG A 423 -18.96 18.67 -11.84
N ILE A 424 -19.61 18.28 -10.74
CA ILE A 424 -21.06 18.33 -10.55
C ILE A 424 -21.37 19.34 -9.45
#